data_AF-A0A8K0IGA6-F1
#
_entry.id   AF-A0A8K0IGA6-F1
#
_cell.length_a   1.000
_cell.length_b   1.000
_cell.length_c   1.000
_cell.angle_alpha   90.00
_cell.angle_beta   90.00
_cell.angle_gamma   90.00
#
_symmetry.space_group_name_H-M   'P 1'
#
loop_
_entity.id
_entity.type
_entity.pdbx_description
1 polymer ?
#
loop_
_entity_poly.entity_id
_entity_poly.type
_entity_poly.pdbx_seq_one_letter_code
_entity_poly.pdbx_strand_id
1 'polypeptide(L)'
;MLEDIREEFKYKIKHGAGVFASLYHKRHVIKVGSMIRFLVKSLDEEILHISGSLIPSQTGCIRWLSKHGAEDEPETNRSLKRRGERDIKMEVEEQDSKLSNEGDQAATVSRAHKYRKRTAEE
;
A
#
# COMPACT_ATOMS: atom_id res chain seq x y z
N MET A 1 -4.99 17.03 29.64
CA MET A 1 -5.27 15.60 29.38
C MET A 1 -4.13 15.09 28.50
N LEU A 2 -3.40 14.06 28.92
CA LEU A 2 -2.41 13.42 28.06
C LEU A 2 -3.18 12.63 27.00
N GLU A 3 -2.98 12.91 25.72
CA GLU A 3 -3.59 12.15 24.64
C GLU A 3 -2.99 10.73 24.62
N ASP A 4 -3.82 9.70 24.56
CA ASP A 4 -3.41 8.30 24.48
C ASP A 4 -3.00 7.91 23.03
N ILE A 5 -2.35 8.84 22.34
CA ILE A 5 -1.89 8.75 20.96
C ILE A 5 -0.44 9.24 20.92
N ARG A 6 0.42 8.56 20.16
CA ARG A 6 1.82 8.99 20.04
C ARG A 6 1.93 10.34 19.36
N GLU A 7 2.88 11.15 19.82
CA GLU A 7 3.06 12.53 19.36
C GLU A 7 3.35 12.64 17.86
N GLU A 8 3.91 11.59 17.23
CA GLU A 8 4.14 11.60 15.78
C GLU A 8 2.86 11.54 14.96
N PHE A 9 1.73 11.12 15.53
CA PHE A 9 0.45 11.16 14.83
C PHE A 9 -0.15 12.54 14.95
N LYS A 10 -0.31 13.21 13.81
CA LYS A 10 -1.02 14.48 13.73
C LYS A 10 -2.34 14.31 12.99
N TYR A 11 -3.39 14.89 13.58
CA TYR A 11 -4.68 15.03 12.93
C TYR A 11 -4.60 16.08 11.81
N LYS A 12 -5.22 15.81 10.67
CA LYS A 12 -5.34 16.73 9.53
C LYS A 12 -6.54 16.37 8.66
N ILE A 13 -7.01 17.34 7.89
CA ILE A 13 -8.05 17.13 6.88
C ILE A 13 -7.38 16.84 5.53
N LYS A 14 -7.77 15.76 4.87
CA LYS A 14 -7.32 15.40 3.51
C LYS A 14 -8.54 15.06 2.65
N HIS A 15 -8.70 15.76 1.53
CA HIS A 15 -9.83 15.57 0.60
C HIS A 15 -11.20 15.59 1.32
N GLY A 16 -11.37 16.52 2.26
CA GLY A 16 -12.60 16.63 3.06
C GLY A 16 -12.76 15.61 4.21
N ALA A 17 -11.83 14.67 4.38
CA ALA A 17 -11.88 13.66 5.44
C ALA A 17 -10.81 13.88 6.52
N GLY A 18 -11.19 13.74 7.79
CA GLY A 18 -10.27 13.74 8.92
C GLY A 18 -9.39 12.49 8.95
N VAL A 19 -8.08 12.67 9.09
CA VAL A 19 -7.10 11.58 9.17
C VAL A 19 -6.04 11.85 10.22
N PHE A 20 -5.61 10.81 10.94
CA PHE A 20 -4.38 10.81 11.72
C PHE A 20 -3.26 10.23 10.85
N ALA A 21 -2.14 10.93 10.71
CA ALA A 21 -0.98 10.42 9.98
C ALA A 21 0.31 10.62 10.78
N SER A 22 1.17 9.61 10.75
CA SER A 22 2.51 9.71 11.32
C SER A 22 3.35 10.74 10.55
N LEU A 23 4.09 11.55 11.28
CA LEU A 23 5.09 12.48 10.76
C LEU A 23 6.30 11.72 10.21
N TYR A 24 6.72 10.65 10.87
CA TYR A 24 7.89 9.85 10.50
C TYR A 24 7.59 8.84 9.39
N HIS A 25 6.39 8.24 9.40
CA HIS A 25 5.99 7.25 8.42
C HIS A 25 4.78 7.71 7.61
N LYS A 26 5.02 8.39 6.48
CA LYS A 26 3.93 8.98 5.64
C LYS A 26 2.84 8.00 5.20
N ARG A 27 3.13 6.70 5.18
CA ARG A 27 2.18 5.62 4.83
C ARG A 27 1.45 5.03 6.05
N HIS A 28 1.83 5.40 7.26
CA HIS A 28 1.12 5.06 8.49
C HIS A 28 0.00 6.07 8.73
N VAL A 29 -1.18 5.73 8.25
CA VAL A 29 -2.37 6.60 8.28
C VAL A 29 -3.53 5.83 8.91
N ILE A 30 -4.23 6.50 9.82
CA ILE A 30 -5.48 6.05 10.43
C ILE A 30 -6.57 7.01 9.94
N LYS A 31 -7.55 6.45 9.26
CA LYS A 31 -8.72 7.14 8.73
C LYS A 31 -9.96 6.26 8.87
N VAL A 32 -11.15 6.80 8.63
CA VAL A 32 -12.39 6.02 8.58
C VAL A 32 -12.20 4.76 7.69
N GLY A 33 -12.63 3.60 8.20
CA GLY A 33 -12.45 2.30 7.56
C GLY A 33 -11.08 1.63 7.79
N SER A 34 -10.17 2.23 8.55
CA SER A 34 -8.89 1.59 8.90
C SER A 34 -9.10 0.58 10.03
N MET A 35 -8.62 -0.65 9.83
CA MET A 35 -8.46 -1.61 10.93
C MET A 35 -7.24 -1.22 11.76
N ILE A 36 -7.43 -1.04 13.07
CA ILE A 36 -6.36 -0.63 13.99
C ILE A 36 -6.16 -1.67 15.10
N ARG A 37 -4.92 -1.79 15.57
CA ARG A 37 -4.59 -2.42 16.85
C ARG A 37 -4.36 -1.32 17.87
N PHE A 38 -4.95 -1.42 19.05
CA PHE A 38 -4.69 -0.51 20.16
C PHE A 38 -4.64 -1.31 21.46
N LEU A 39 -4.01 -0.74 22.49
CA LEU A 39 -3.98 -1.32 23.82
C LEU A 39 -5.25 -0.92 24.57
N VAL A 40 -6.05 -1.87 25.04
CA VAL A 40 -7.21 -1.56 25.89
C VAL A 40 -6.75 -1.05 27.25
N LYS A 41 -7.35 0.04 27.74
CA LYS A 41 -7.07 0.62 29.07
C LYS A 41 -8.25 0.56 30.02
N SER A 42 -9.46 0.74 29.51
CA SER A 42 -10.68 0.61 30.31
C SER A 42 -11.85 0.13 29.45
N LEU A 43 -12.83 -0.48 30.12
CA LEU A 43 -14.14 -0.80 29.59
C LEU A 43 -15.16 -0.13 30.49
N ASP A 44 -16.07 0.62 29.88
CA ASP A 44 -17.28 1.10 30.52
C ASP A 44 -18.41 0.14 30.15
N GLU A 45 -18.90 -0.61 31.12
CA GLU A 45 -19.91 -1.66 30.93
C GLU A 45 -21.34 -1.09 30.79
N GLU A 46 -21.59 0.13 31.27
CA GLU A 46 -22.91 0.74 31.20
C GLU A 46 -23.23 1.22 29.77
N ILE A 47 -22.24 1.86 29.13
CA ILE A 47 -22.36 2.36 27.75
C ILE A 47 -21.64 1.50 26.70
N LEU A 48 -21.05 0.36 27.13
CA LEU A 48 -20.27 -0.56 26.29
C LEU A 48 -19.12 0.14 25.52
N HIS A 49 -18.44 1.08 26.18
CA HIS A 49 -17.36 1.86 25.57
C HIS A 49 -15.99 1.33 25.99
N ILE A 50 -15.14 1.02 25.02
CA ILE A 50 -13.75 0.64 25.26
C ILE A 50 -12.86 1.84 25.01
N SER A 51 -12.05 2.20 26.01
CA SER A 51 -10.97 3.17 25.86
C SER A 51 -9.61 2.48 25.77
N GLY A 52 -8.65 3.13 25.14
CA GLY A 52 -7.33 2.54 24.96
C GLY A 52 -6.29 3.50 24.40
N SER A 53 -5.11 2.94 24.10
CA SER A 53 -3.91 3.68 23.77
C SER A 53 -3.27 3.21 22.47
N LEU A 54 -2.79 4.19 21.69
CA LEU A 54 -1.91 4.01 20.55
C LEU A 54 -0.44 4.31 20.90
N ILE A 55 -0.10 4.52 22.17
CA ILE A 55 1.27 4.82 22.65
C ILE A 55 2.26 3.66 22.37
N PRO A 56 1.93 2.39 22.62
CA PRO A 56 2.89 1.31 22.38
C PRO A 56 3.25 1.17 20.89
N SER A 57 4.51 0.87 20.57
CA SER A 57 5.05 0.84 19.19
C SER A 57 4.34 -0.17 18.28
N GLN A 58 3.84 -1.25 18.84
CA GLN A 58 3.10 -2.32 18.17
C GLN A 58 1.62 -1.99 17.88
N THR A 59 1.16 -0.77 18.15
CA THR A 59 -0.23 -0.31 17.91
C THR A 59 -0.33 0.59 16.67
N GLY A 60 -1.54 0.86 16.21
CA GLY A 60 -1.84 1.67 15.01
C GLY A 60 -2.48 0.87 13.88
N CYS A 61 -2.39 1.39 12.65
CA CYS A 61 -2.98 0.75 11.46
C CYS A 61 -2.39 -0.64 11.19
N ILE A 62 -3.24 -1.67 11.19
CA ILE A 62 -2.85 -3.08 11.01
C ILE A 62 -2.05 -3.29 9.72
N ARG A 63 -2.48 -2.70 8.61
CA ARG A 63 -1.81 -2.83 7.31
C ARG A 63 -0.40 -2.24 7.30
N TRP A 64 -0.14 -1.23 8.15
CA TRP A 64 1.20 -0.68 8.29
C TRP A 64 2.03 -1.57 9.20
N LEU A 65 1.48 -1.98 10.35
CA LEU A 65 2.13 -2.87 11.31
C LEU A 65 2.52 -4.21 10.70
N SER A 66 1.71 -4.80 9.83
CA SER A 66 2.02 -6.07 9.17
C SER A 66 3.26 -6.02 8.27
N LYS A 67 3.72 -4.82 7.91
CA LYS A 67 4.87 -4.58 7.03
C LYS A 67 6.12 -4.11 7.76
N HIS A 68 5.96 -3.71 9.03
CA HIS A 68 7.01 -3.05 9.84
C HIS A 68 6.98 -3.57 11.29
N GLY A 69 6.45 -4.79 11.51
CA GLY A 69 6.16 -5.34 12.84
C GLY A 69 7.10 -6.48 13.21
N ALA A 70 7.78 -6.32 14.35
CA ALA A 70 8.74 -7.23 14.99
C ALA A 70 9.98 -7.55 14.11
N GLU A 71 11.00 -6.71 14.27
CA GLU A 71 12.34 -6.81 13.66
C GLU A 71 12.38 -6.72 12.12
N ASP A 72 12.65 -5.53 11.59
CA ASP A 72 13.48 -5.43 10.39
C ASP A 72 14.06 -4.01 10.24
N GLU A 73 15.38 -4.02 10.12
CA GLU A 73 16.30 -3.06 9.53
C GLU A 73 15.78 -2.39 8.22
N PRO A 74 16.44 -1.33 7.72
CA PRO A 74 15.91 -0.48 6.67
C PRO A 74 15.63 -1.24 5.36
N GLU A 75 14.40 -1.08 4.87
CA GLU A 75 13.89 -1.61 3.59
C GLU A 75 14.73 -1.15 2.38
N THR A 76 15.83 -1.84 2.08
CA THR A 76 16.32 -1.94 0.71
C THR A 76 15.52 -3.02 -0.03
N ASN A 77 15.08 -2.74 -1.26
CA ASN A 77 14.52 -3.71 -2.22
C ASN A 77 13.05 -4.19 -2.08
N ARG A 78 12.08 -3.26 -2.07
CA ARG A 78 10.68 -3.59 -2.48
C ARG A 78 10.41 -3.42 -3.98
N SER A 79 11.43 -3.16 -4.80
CA SER A 79 11.30 -3.02 -6.26
C SER A 79 11.02 -4.34 -6.99
N LEU A 80 11.30 -5.50 -6.38
CA LEU A 80 11.20 -6.80 -7.04
C LEU A 80 9.78 -7.38 -7.11
N LYS A 81 8.88 -7.04 -6.16
CA LYS A 81 7.55 -7.70 -6.10
C LYS A 81 6.55 -7.20 -7.16
N ARG A 82 6.75 -6.03 -7.78
CA ARG A 82 5.91 -5.55 -8.91
C ARG A 82 6.30 -6.13 -10.27
N ARG A 83 7.31 -6.99 -10.33
CA ARG A 83 7.68 -7.70 -11.58
C ARG A 83 6.86 -9.00 -11.71
N GLY A 84 6.80 -9.81 -10.65
CA GLY A 84 6.07 -11.09 -10.67
C GLY A 84 4.56 -10.99 -10.93
N GLU A 85 3.87 -9.95 -10.46
CA GLU A 85 2.43 -9.77 -10.76
C GLU A 85 2.13 -9.38 -12.22
N ARG A 86 3.11 -8.75 -12.92
CA ARG A 86 2.96 -8.47 -14.36
C ARG A 86 3.23 -9.71 -15.20
N ASP A 87 4.16 -10.55 -14.77
CA ASP A 87 4.52 -11.78 -15.47
C ASP A 87 3.35 -12.80 -15.44
N ILE A 88 2.67 -12.95 -14.29
CA ILE A 88 1.48 -13.83 -14.18
C ILE A 88 0.31 -13.32 -15.04
N LYS A 89 0.09 -12.01 -15.13
CA LYS A 89 -0.99 -11.45 -15.97
C LYS A 89 -0.72 -11.68 -17.46
N MET A 90 0.55 -11.64 -17.88
CA MET A 90 0.95 -11.87 -19.27
C MET A 90 0.82 -13.36 -19.66
N GLU A 91 1.11 -14.28 -18.74
CA GLU A 91 0.95 -15.72 -18.98
C GLU A 91 -0.53 -16.15 -19.13
N VAL A 92 -1.45 -15.52 -18.39
CA VAL A 92 -2.90 -15.80 -18.51
C VAL A 92 -3.47 -15.28 -19.84
N GLU A 93 -2.93 -14.19 -20.38
CA GLU A 93 -3.37 -13.61 -21.67
C GLU A 93 -2.76 -14.34 -22.89
N GLU A 94 -1.59 -14.98 -22.73
CA GLU A 94 -0.92 -15.73 -23.81
C GLU A 94 -1.48 -17.16 -24.00
N GLN A 95 -2.14 -17.74 -22.98
CA GLN A 95 -2.77 -19.07 -23.11
C GLN A 95 -4.14 -19.01 -23.78
N ASP A 96 -4.87 -17.89 -23.67
CA ASP A 96 -6.22 -17.75 -24.25
C ASP A 96 -6.21 -17.45 -25.77
N SER A 97 -5.04 -17.15 -26.34
CA SER A 97 -4.87 -16.86 -27.77
C SER A 97 -4.34 -18.04 -28.60
N LYS A 98 -4.03 -19.20 -27.99
CA LYS A 98 -3.43 -20.37 -28.67
C LYS A 98 -4.42 -21.44 -29.14
N LEU A 99 -5.73 -21.18 -29.08
CA LEU A 99 -6.76 -22.05 -29.66
C LEU A 99 -7.58 -21.32 -30.73
N SER A 100 -6.95 -20.84 -31.80
CA SER A 100 -7.61 -20.76 -33.11
C SER A 100 -6.60 -20.54 -34.23
N ASN A 101 -6.83 -21.28 -35.32
CA ASN A 101 -6.23 -21.21 -36.65
C ASN A 101 -4.87 -21.88 -36.91
N GLU A 102 -5.00 -23.13 -37.37
CA GLU A 102 -4.18 -23.67 -38.47
C GLU A 102 -4.39 -22.82 -39.74
N GLY A 103 -3.30 -22.47 -40.44
CA GLY A 103 -3.37 -21.82 -41.75
C GLY A 103 -2.14 -21.02 -42.15
N ASP A 104 -1.13 -21.73 -42.68
CA ASP A 104 -0.15 -21.34 -43.70
C ASP A 104 0.60 -19.98 -43.69
N GLN A 105 1.93 -20.13 -43.57
CA GLN A 105 3.03 -19.60 -44.40
C GLN A 105 3.35 -18.09 -44.48
N ALA A 106 4.61 -17.85 -44.05
CA ALA A 106 5.67 -17.07 -44.70
C ALA A 106 5.82 -15.55 -44.46
N ALA A 107 6.95 -15.24 -43.82
CA ALA A 107 7.98 -14.28 -44.24
C ALA A 107 8.07 -12.88 -43.57
N THR A 108 9.34 -12.58 -43.22
CA THR A 108 10.03 -11.28 -43.14
C THR A 108 10.03 -10.45 -41.83
N VAL A 109 11.19 -10.52 -41.16
CA VAL A 109 12.09 -9.43 -40.73
C VAL A 109 11.48 -8.04 -40.48
N SER A 110 11.63 -7.51 -39.26
CA SER A 110 12.40 -6.27 -38.98
C SER A 110 12.22 -5.80 -37.53
N ARG A 111 13.29 -5.90 -36.73
CA ARG A 111 13.44 -5.28 -35.42
C ARG A 111 13.75 -3.79 -35.61
N ALA A 112 12.84 -2.89 -35.22
CA ALA A 112 13.09 -1.45 -35.26
C ALA A 112 12.85 -0.82 -33.88
N HIS A 113 13.94 -0.62 -33.13
CA HIS A 113 13.99 0.39 -32.07
C HIS A 113 13.99 1.78 -32.73
N LYS A 114 12.98 2.61 -32.44
CA LYS A 114 13.04 4.06 -32.67
C LYS A 114 12.61 4.82 -31.43
N TYR A 115 13.60 5.46 -30.82
CA TYR A 115 13.47 6.53 -29.84
C TYR A 115 13.01 7.81 -30.56
N ARG A 116 12.04 8.56 -30.00
CA ARG A 116 11.91 10.00 -30.30
C ARG A 116 11.28 10.79 -29.16
N LYS A 117 12.14 11.58 -28.51
CA LYS A 117 11.91 12.69 -27.58
C LYS A 117 11.31 13.88 -28.35
N ARG A 118 10.31 14.60 -27.80
CA ARG A 118 10.12 16.06 -27.98
C ARG A 118 9.38 16.67 -26.79
N THR A 119 10.03 17.66 -26.18
CA THR A 119 9.50 18.76 -25.37
C THR A 119 8.89 19.83 -26.28
N ALA A 120 7.89 20.58 -25.76
CA ALA A 120 7.71 22.01 -26.00
C ALA A 120 6.71 22.55 -24.96
N GLU A 121 7.16 23.57 -24.24
CA GLU A 121 6.37 24.52 -23.44
C GLU A 121 5.68 25.52 -24.39
N GLU A 122 4.60 26.12 -23.91
CA GLU A 122 4.16 27.46 -24.30
C GLU A 122 3.78 28.22 -23.02
#